data_AF-A0A8J4VUC4-F1
#
_entry.id   AF-A0A8J4VUC4-F1
#
_cell.length_a   1.000
_cell.length_b   1.000
_cell.length_c   1.000
_cell.angle_alpha   90.00
_cell.angle_beta   90.00
_cell.angle_gamma   90.00
#
_symmetry.space_group_name_H-M   'P 1'
#
loop_
_entity.id
_entity.type
_entity.pdbx_description
1 polymer ?
#
loop_
_entity_poly.entity_id
_entity_poly.type
_entity_poly.pdbx_seq_one_letter_code
_entity_poly.pdbx_strand_id
1 'polypeptide(L)'
;MEKEKPLLSGESSRATAAGRKREHHNRSEAIAYGSPFEKAAALVDLAEDGIGLPEQILDQSNFQSAAKSYFVFIQFDFIWSLNYFAMIILNFLEKPLWCTNYSTDSCNDRDYYFLGQLPYLSGGESLIYEGISLFILVIHTFFPISYEGYHLYWKSLLNRLKVALLLIWVADILVYALYLSSGGFDYLPFRIAPYIRVVFFMLNFRELRATICILAGMLSTYLNVLALVLLFLLFSSWLAYVMFEDTQQGKIVFTSYGTTLYQMFVLFTTSNNPDVWIPAYKASRWFVLFFVLYILLGVYFVTSLILAVVYDSFKDQLAKQVSVMDSSRRRILEKAFNLIDKNNHGFLDKEQCIQLFEELNKY
;
A
#
# COMPACT_ATOMS: atom_id res chain seq x y z
N MET A 1 20.32 1.42 41.67
CA MET A 1 20.40 1.21 40.21
C MET A 1 19.39 0.14 39.85
N GLU A 2 18.17 0.59 39.60
CA GLU A 2 17.03 -0.21 39.18
C GLU A 2 17.14 -0.38 37.66
N LYS A 3 17.26 -1.61 37.16
CA LYS A 3 17.28 -1.90 35.73
C LYS A 3 15.85 -2.08 35.26
N GLU A 4 15.38 -1.16 34.44
CA GLU A 4 14.14 -1.23 33.66
C GLU A 4 14.05 -2.58 32.93
N LYS A 5 12.90 -3.24 33.08
CA LYS A 5 12.51 -4.40 32.27
C LYS A 5 11.95 -3.90 30.94
N PRO A 6 12.23 -4.57 29.80
CA PRO A 6 11.66 -4.17 28.52
C PRO A 6 10.15 -4.46 28.50
N LEU A 7 9.37 -3.41 28.23
CA LEU A 7 7.99 -3.44 27.76
C LEU A 7 8.00 -4.02 26.34
N LEU A 8 7.73 -5.31 26.18
CA LEU A 8 7.20 -5.98 24.98
C LEU A 8 7.24 -7.49 25.23
N SER A 9 6.27 -7.98 26.01
CA SER A 9 5.88 -9.39 25.94
C SER A 9 5.03 -9.54 24.69
N GLY A 10 5.60 -10.11 23.63
CA GLY A 10 4.84 -10.59 22.49
C GLY A 10 4.00 -11.79 22.93
N GLU A 11 2.73 -11.55 23.27
CA GLU A 11 1.74 -12.62 23.38
C GLU A 11 1.41 -13.13 21.97
N SER A 12 2.14 -14.15 21.54
CA SER A 12 1.68 -15.04 20.49
C SER A 12 0.56 -15.92 21.05
N SER A 13 -0.66 -15.39 21.14
CA SER A 13 -1.86 -16.16 21.46
C SER A 13 -2.28 -16.97 20.23
N ARG A 14 -1.51 -18.04 19.97
CA ARG A 14 -1.76 -19.01 18.90
C ARG A 14 -1.70 -20.43 19.45
N ALA A 15 -2.38 -20.70 20.58
CA ALA A 15 -2.50 -22.07 21.11
C ALA A 15 -3.64 -22.23 22.12
N THR A 16 -4.89 -22.04 21.70
CA THR A 16 -6.10 -22.65 22.34
C THR A 16 -7.28 -22.60 21.37
N ALA A 17 -7.08 -23.02 20.13
CA ALA A 17 -8.16 -23.30 19.18
C ALA A 17 -8.62 -24.75 19.35
N ALA A 18 -9.28 -25.04 20.47
CA ALA A 18 -9.96 -26.32 20.68
C ALA A 18 -11.33 -26.06 21.33
N GLY A 19 -12.38 -26.20 20.51
CA GLY A 19 -13.73 -26.48 21.02
C GLY A 19 -14.56 -25.28 21.50
N ARG A 20 -14.74 -24.25 20.69
CA ARG A 20 -15.99 -23.46 20.72
C ARG A 20 -16.56 -23.43 19.32
N LYS A 21 -17.68 -24.16 19.12
CA LYS A 21 -18.61 -23.86 18.03
C LYS A 21 -19.09 -22.43 18.31
N ARG A 22 -18.42 -21.44 17.72
CA ARG A 22 -18.93 -20.07 17.65
C ARG A 22 -20.19 -20.15 16.81
N GLU A 23 -21.36 -20.12 17.46
CA GLU A 23 -22.57 -19.75 16.75
C GLU A 23 -22.29 -18.36 16.22
N HIS A 24 -22.18 -18.21 14.89
CA HIS A 24 -22.11 -16.89 14.26
C HIS A 24 -23.47 -16.22 14.51
N HIS A 25 -23.64 -15.63 15.69
CA HIS A 25 -24.71 -14.68 15.89
C HIS A 25 -24.43 -13.54 14.93
N ASN A 26 -25.42 -13.24 14.08
CA ASN A 26 -25.29 -12.23 13.05
C ASN A 26 -25.01 -10.90 13.74
N ARG A 27 -23.73 -10.49 13.79
CA ARG A 27 -23.28 -9.19 14.32
C ARG A 27 -24.12 -8.04 13.77
N SER A 28 -24.54 -8.18 12.51
CA SER A 28 -25.43 -7.26 11.80
C SER A 28 -26.83 -7.13 12.38
N GLU A 29 -27.39 -8.24 12.85
CA GLU A 29 -28.74 -8.32 13.39
C GLU A 29 -28.78 -7.78 14.83
N ALA A 30 -27.77 -8.10 15.64
CA ALA A 30 -27.61 -7.54 16.98
C ALA A 30 -27.38 -6.02 16.96
N ILE A 31 -26.56 -5.51 16.03
CA ILE A 31 -26.32 -4.07 15.90
C ILE A 31 -27.56 -3.33 15.38
N ALA A 32 -28.33 -3.95 14.50
CA ALA A 32 -29.52 -3.33 13.95
C ALA A 32 -30.70 -3.38 14.92
N TYR A 33 -31.13 -4.58 15.34
CA TYR A 33 -32.39 -4.81 16.06
C TYR A 33 -32.20 -5.26 17.51
N GLY A 34 -30.96 -5.50 17.93
CA GLY A 34 -30.69 -6.07 19.24
C GLY A 34 -30.96 -5.12 20.40
N SER A 35 -30.99 -5.71 21.59
CA SER A 35 -31.06 -4.96 22.85
C SER A 35 -29.83 -4.03 23.01
N PRO A 36 -29.89 -3.00 23.88
CA PRO A 36 -28.72 -2.14 24.14
C PRO A 36 -27.46 -2.92 24.53
N PHE A 37 -27.64 -4.05 25.24
CA PHE A 37 -26.57 -4.95 25.63
C PHE A 37 -26.02 -5.78 24.47
N GLU A 38 -26.89 -6.30 23.59
CA GLU A 38 -26.46 -7.00 22.37
C GLU A 38 -25.71 -6.07 21.40
N LYS A 39 -26.19 -4.81 21.26
CA LYS A 39 -25.51 -3.78 20.45
C LYS A 39 -24.13 -3.47 21.01
N ALA A 40 -24.02 -3.29 22.32
CA ALA A 40 -22.75 -3.00 22.96
C ALA A 40 -21.79 -4.18 22.91
N ALA A 41 -22.27 -5.43 23.10
CA ALA A 41 -21.46 -6.64 22.94
C ALA A 41 -20.89 -6.74 21.51
N ALA A 42 -21.72 -6.51 20.50
CA ALA A 42 -21.28 -6.51 19.11
C ALA A 42 -20.30 -5.37 18.77
N LEU A 43 -20.43 -4.19 19.39
CA LEU A 43 -19.46 -3.10 19.24
C LEU A 43 -18.11 -3.41 19.92
N VAL A 44 -18.13 -4.08 21.07
CA VAL A 44 -16.91 -4.51 21.79
C VAL A 44 -16.18 -5.58 20.99
N ASP A 45 -16.89 -6.62 20.52
CA ASP A 45 -16.35 -7.67 19.64
C ASP A 45 -15.74 -7.07 18.36
N LEU A 46 -16.42 -6.10 17.75
CA LEU A 46 -15.89 -5.39 16.58
C LEU A 46 -14.65 -4.54 16.89
N ALA A 47 -14.60 -3.92 18.07
CA ALA A 47 -13.44 -3.17 18.54
C ALA A 47 -12.23 -4.07 18.85
N GLU A 48 -12.47 -5.34 19.20
CA GLU A 48 -11.44 -6.35 19.43
C GLU A 48 -10.88 -6.92 18.12
N ASP A 49 -11.73 -7.16 17.12
CA ASP A 49 -11.33 -7.63 15.78
C ASP A 49 -10.53 -6.59 14.96
N GLY A 50 -10.45 -5.34 15.41
CA GLY A 50 -9.76 -4.25 14.68
C GLY A 50 -10.50 -3.76 13.41
N ILE A 51 -11.62 -4.42 13.05
CA ILE A 51 -12.52 -4.04 11.97
C ILE A 51 -13.45 -2.92 12.47
N GLY A 52 -12.88 -1.80 12.90
CA GLY A 52 -13.68 -0.69 13.41
C GLY A 52 -14.75 -0.23 12.40
N LEU A 53 -15.99 -0.05 12.87
CA LEU A 53 -17.01 0.70 12.13
C LEU A 53 -16.44 2.11 11.83
N PRO A 54 -16.63 2.64 10.61
CA PRO A 54 -16.28 4.02 10.32
C PRO A 54 -16.95 4.92 11.35
N GLU A 55 -16.17 5.78 11.98
CA GLU A 55 -16.65 6.67 13.05
C GLU A 55 -17.85 7.50 12.58
N GLN A 56 -17.87 7.88 11.30
CA GLN A 56 -18.95 8.66 10.72
C GLN A 56 -20.30 7.94 10.73
N ILE A 57 -20.35 6.61 10.77
CA ILE A 57 -21.62 5.85 10.83
C ILE A 57 -22.19 5.91 12.24
N LEU A 58 -21.33 5.87 13.26
CA LEU A 58 -21.72 5.84 14.67
C LEU A 58 -22.35 7.15 15.18
N ASP A 59 -22.23 8.25 14.44
CA ASP A 59 -22.81 9.56 14.82
C ASP A 59 -24.11 9.89 14.06
N GLN A 60 -24.56 9.02 13.16
CA GLN A 60 -25.76 9.28 12.36
C GLN A 60 -27.04 8.93 13.11
N SER A 61 -28.06 9.77 12.94
CA SER A 61 -29.41 9.52 13.47
C SER A 61 -30.03 8.22 12.93
N ASN A 62 -29.66 7.80 11.72
CA ASN A 62 -30.14 6.59 11.05
C ASN A 62 -29.14 5.42 11.15
N PHE A 63 -28.47 5.27 12.29
CA PHE A 63 -27.43 4.26 12.55
C PHE A 63 -27.85 2.84 12.13
N GLN A 64 -29.08 2.43 12.46
CA GLN A 64 -29.57 1.07 12.20
C GLN A 64 -29.64 0.73 10.70
N SER A 65 -30.13 1.66 9.87
CA SER A 65 -30.21 1.44 8.41
C SER A 65 -28.81 1.50 7.77
N ALA A 66 -27.97 2.42 8.22
CA ALA A 66 -26.59 2.56 7.71
C ALA A 66 -25.74 1.33 8.07
N ALA A 67 -25.85 0.83 9.30
CA ALA A 67 -25.19 -0.39 9.75
C ALA A 67 -25.62 -1.60 8.92
N LYS A 68 -26.93 -1.76 8.64
CA LYS A 68 -27.43 -2.85 7.78
C LYS A 68 -26.77 -2.82 6.40
N SER A 69 -26.77 -1.66 5.74
CA SER A 69 -26.11 -1.51 4.44
C SER A 69 -24.60 -1.80 4.51
N TYR A 70 -23.92 -1.35 5.57
CA TYR A 70 -22.51 -1.66 5.80
C TYR A 70 -22.23 -3.15 5.98
N PHE A 71 -23.08 -3.88 6.72
CA PHE A 71 -22.93 -5.32 6.86
C PHE A 71 -23.20 -6.09 5.56
N VAL A 72 -24.17 -5.64 4.76
CA VAL A 72 -24.36 -6.18 3.40
C VAL A 72 -23.11 -5.97 2.55
N PHE A 73 -22.48 -4.79 2.63
CA PHE A 73 -21.22 -4.52 1.94
C PHE A 73 -20.10 -5.48 2.37
N ILE A 74 -19.92 -5.68 3.68
CA ILE A 74 -18.92 -6.61 4.22
C ILE A 74 -19.21 -8.05 3.81
N GLN A 75 -20.47 -8.47 3.74
CA GLN A 75 -20.82 -9.83 3.33
C GLN A 75 -20.31 -10.14 1.90
N PHE A 76 -20.25 -9.12 1.04
CA PHE A 76 -19.71 -9.21 -0.31
C PHE A 76 -18.20 -8.94 -0.41
N ASP A 77 -17.48 -8.77 0.70
CA ASP A 77 -16.04 -8.48 0.72
C ASP A 77 -15.21 -9.50 -0.06
N PHE A 78 -15.61 -10.78 -0.01
CA PHE A 78 -14.96 -11.83 -0.82
C PHE A 78 -15.04 -11.55 -2.33
N ILE A 79 -16.19 -11.09 -2.83
CA ILE A 79 -16.40 -10.76 -4.25
C ILE A 79 -15.56 -9.54 -4.63
N TRP A 80 -15.54 -8.51 -3.77
CA TRP A 80 -14.75 -7.31 -4.00
C TRP A 80 -13.26 -7.62 -4.06
N SER A 81 -12.77 -8.37 -3.08
CA SER A 81 -11.38 -8.85 -3.00
C SER A 81 -11.00 -9.65 -4.24
N LEU A 82 -11.84 -10.62 -4.65
CA LEU A 82 -11.61 -11.41 -5.86
C LEU A 82 -11.52 -10.53 -7.11
N ASN A 83 -12.38 -9.51 -7.26
CA ASN A 83 -12.31 -8.58 -8.38
C ASN A 83 -11.00 -7.77 -8.39
N TYR A 84 -10.52 -7.33 -7.24
CA TYR A 84 -9.24 -6.64 -7.13
C TYR A 84 -8.07 -7.53 -7.59
N PHE A 85 -8.03 -8.78 -7.16
CA PHE A 85 -7.02 -9.73 -7.62
C PHE A 85 -7.16 -10.05 -9.11
N ALA A 86 -8.38 -10.23 -9.60
CA ALA A 86 -8.65 -10.44 -11.02
C ALA A 86 -8.11 -9.28 -11.87
N MET A 87 -8.33 -8.02 -11.47
CA MET A 87 -7.78 -6.86 -12.18
C MET A 87 -6.25 -6.85 -12.26
N ILE A 88 -5.57 -7.29 -11.19
CA ILE A 88 -4.10 -7.39 -11.19
C ILE A 88 -3.64 -8.52 -12.10
N ILE A 89 -4.30 -9.67 -12.05
CA ILE A 89 -4.01 -10.81 -12.93
C ILE A 89 -4.22 -10.45 -14.40
N LEU A 90 -5.27 -9.68 -14.74
CA LEU A 90 -5.52 -9.20 -16.10
C LEU A 90 -4.35 -8.40 -16.66
N ASN A 91 -3.62 -7.64 -15.83
CA ASN A 91 -2.43 -6.91 -16.27
C ASN A 91 -1.31 -7.85 -16.78
N PHE A 92 -1.19 -9.04 -16.20
CA PHE A 92 -0.20 -10.04 -16.63
C PHE A 92 -0.60 -10.82 -17.88
N LEU A 93 -1.91 -10.94 -18.12
CA LEU A 93 -2.45 -11.69 -19.25
C LEU A 93 -2.77 -10.80 -20.46
N GLU A 94 -2.72 -9.49 -20.30
CA GLU A 94 -2.86 -8.52 -21.38
C GLU A 94 -1.63 -8.49 -22.30
N LYS A 95 -1.87 -8.34 -23.59
CA LYS A 95 -0.79 -8.16 -24.56
C LYS A 95 -0.14 -6.78 -24.36
N PRO A 96 1.19 -6.71 -24.27
CA PRO A 96 1.86 -5.43 -24.13
C PRO A 96 1.76 -4.59 -25.42
N LEU A 97 1.59 -3.28 -25.25
CA LEU A 97 1.40 -2.33 -26.36
C LEU A 97 2.56 -2.28 -27.36
N TRP A 98 3.79 -2.55 -26.90
CA TRP A 98 4.94 -2.58 -27.79
C TRP A 98 4.91 -3.78 -28.75
N CYS A 99 4.20 -4.85 -28.40
CA CYS A 99 4.09 -6.01 -29.26
C CYS A 99 3.08 -5.79 -30.40
N THR A 100 2.10 -4.89 -30.23
CA THR A 100 1.14 -4.55 -31.29
C THR A 100 1.68 -3.57 -32.33
N ASN A 101 2.71 -2.79 -32.01
CA ASN A 101 3.20 -1.71 -32.87
C ASN A 101 4.28 -2.13 -33.88
N TYR A 102 4.94 -3.29 -33.69
CA TYR A 102 6.23 -3.55 -34.34
C TYR A 102 6.33 -4.82 -35.20
N SER A 103 5.32 -5.69 -35.29
CA SER A 103 5.51 -6.99 -35.96
C SER A 103 4.44 -7.39 -36.97
N THR A 104 4.93 -7.85 -38.12
CA THR A 104 4.24 -8.77 -39.04
C THR A 104 3.97 -10.14 -38.41
N ASP A 105 4.76 -10.48 -37.38
CA ASP A 105 4.71 -11.75 -36.65
C ASP A 105 3.86 -11.62 -35.38
N SER A 106 3.16 -12.69 -35.03
CA SER A 106 2.27 -12.67 -33.87
C SER A 106 3.07 -12.60 -32.55
N CYS A 107 2.56 -11.89 -31.55
CA CYS A 107 3.09 -11.89 -30.17
C CYS A 107 3.17 -13.27 -29.50
N ASN A 108 2.66 -14.32 -30.15
CA ASN A 108 2.75 -15.69 -29.68
C ASN A 108 3.98 -16.42 -30.25
N ASP A 109 4.70 -15.81 -31.19
CA ASP A 109 5.91 -16.37 -31.77
C ASP A 109 7.11 -16.18 -30.83
N ARG A 110 7.54 -17.31 -30.26
CA ARG A 110 8.58 -17.38 -29.25
C ARG A 110 9.99 -17.31 -29.82
N ASP A 111 10.14 -17.55 -31.13
CA ASP A 111 11.45 -17.49 -31.77
C ASP A 111 11.88 -16.03 -32.01
N TYR A 112 10.91 -15.12 -32.07
CA TYR A 112 11.15 -13.69 -32.26
C TYR A 112 11.08 -12.87 -30.97
N TYR A 113 10.15 -13.18 -30.06
CA TYR A 113 9.95 -12.42 -28.83
C TYR A 113 10.16 -13.24 -27.54
N PHE A 114 11.05 -12.74 -26.67
CA PHE A 114 11.28 -13.28 -25.31
C PHE A 114 10.17 -12.84 -24.32
N LEU A 115 8.93 -13.22 -24.63
CA LEU A 115 7.76 -12.97 -23.79
C LEU A 115 7.65 -14.04 -22.67
N GLY A 116 6.89 -13.72 -21.62
CA GLY A 116 6.61 -14.66 -20.54
C GLY A 116 5.83 -15.88 -21.05
N GLN A 117 5.98 -17.03 -20.41
CA GLN A 117 5.30 -18.29 -20.79
C GLN A 117 3.79 -18.30 -20.46
N LEU A 118 3.19 -17.13 -20.21
CA LEU A 118 1.77 -17.01 -19.87
C LEU A 118 0.92 -16.85 -21.13
N PRO A 119 -0.29 -17.43 -21.16
CA PRO A 119 -1.21 -17.25 -22.27
C PRO A 119 -1.72 -15.80 -22.29
N TYR A 120 -1.50 -15.10 -23.41
CA TYR A 120 -2.01 -13.75 -23.60
C TYR A 120 -3.43 -13.75 -24.16
N LEU A 121 -4.31 -12.92 -23.59
CA LEU A 121 -5.67 -12.76 -24.08
C LEU A 121 -5.70 -12.04 -25.42
N SER A 122 -6.71 -12.34 -26.24
CA SER A 122 -7.04 -11.53 -27.41
C SER A 122 -7.63 -10.17 -26.98
N GLY A 123 -7.60 -9.19 -27.87
CA GLY A 123 -8.10 -7.84 -27.56
C GLY A 123 -9.59 -7.81 -27.19
N GLY A 124 -10.40 -8.65 -27.84
CA GLY A 124 -11.83 -8.80 -27.54
C GLY A 124 -12.08 -9.49 -26.20
N GLU A 125 -11.35 -10.57 -25.89
CA GLU A 125 -11.47 -11.25 -24.58
C GLU A 125 -11.05 -10.33 -23.43
N SER A 126 -9.95 -9.59 -23.59
CA SER A 126 -9.49 -8.59 -22.61
C SER A 126 -10.59 -7.57 -22.32
N LEU A 127 -11.22 -7.03 -23.37
CA LEU A 127 -12.28 -6.03 -23.23
C LEU A 127 -13.51 -6.58 -22.47
N ILE A 128 -13.86 -7.84 -22.66
CA ILE A 128 -14.96 -8.49 -21.93
C ILE A 128 -14.64 -8.57 -20.43
N TYR A 129 -13.46 -9.09 -20.07
CA TYR A 129 -13.05 -9.20 -18.66
C TYR A 129 -12.88 -7.83 -17.99
N GLU A 130 -12.37 -6.84 -18.72
CA GLU A 130 -12.29 -5.45 -18.25
C GLU A 130 -13.67 -4.84 -18.03
N GLY A 131 -14.63 -5.06 -18.95
CA GLY A 131 -16.00 -4.61 -18.79
C GLY A 131 -16.69 -5.22 -17.56
N ILE A 132 -16.50 -6.53 -17.33
CA ILE A 132 -17.03 -7.23 -16.15
C ILE A 132 -16.41 -6.68 -14.86
N SER A 133 -15.08 -6.56 -14.81
CA SER A 133 -14.39 -6.06 -13.61
C SER A 133 -14.71 -4.60 -13.31
N LEU A 134 -14.87 -3.77 -14.35
CA LEU A 134 -15.32 -2.39 -14.24
C LEU A 134 -16.73 -2.32 -13.68
N PHE A 135 -17.67 -3.15 -14.16
CA PHE A 135 -19.04 -3.18 -13.65
C PHE A 135 -19.09 -3.49 -12.15
N ILE A 136 -18.33 -4.51 -11.71
CA ILE A 136 -18.21 -4.86 -10.28
C ILE A 136 -17.58 -3.70 -9.50
N LEU A 137 -16.55 -3.04 -10.05
CA LEU A 137 -15.89 -1.89 -9.41
C LEU A 137 -16.81 -0.66 -9.29
N VAL A 138 -17.66 -0.40 -10.29
CA VAL A 138 -18.67 0.67 -10.24
C VAL A 138 -19.60 0.44 -9.06
N ILE A 139 -20.15 -0.77 -8.93
CA ILE A 139 -21.01 -1.11 -7.79
C ILE A 139 -20.26 -0.90 -6.47
N HIS A 140 -19.05 -1.45 -6.34
CA HIS A 140 -18.24 -1.29 -5.14
C HIS A 140 -17.97 0.19 -4.79
N THR A 141 -17.69 1.04 -5.79
CA THR A 141 -17.29 2.44 -5.56
C THR A 141 -18.46 3.32 -5.14
N PHE A 142 -19.67 3.03 -5.66
CA PHE A 142 -20.88 3.80 -5.34
C PHE A 142 -21.69 3.22 -4.19
N PHE A 143 -21.51 1.95 -3.82
CA PHE A 143 -22.20 1.33 -2.68
C PHE A 143 -22.03 2.10 -1.36
N PRO A 144 -20.85 2.67 -1.02
CA PRO A 144 -20.67 3.47 0.19
C PRO A 144 -21.58 4.68 0.33
N ILE A 145 -22.14 5.21 -0.76
CA ILE A 145 -23.12 6.30 -0.70
C ILE A 145 -24.35 5.89 0.12
N SER A 146 -24.71 4.59 0.12
CA SER A 146 -25.86 4.06 0.84
C SER A 146 -25.72 4.08 2.37
N TYR A 147 -24.50 3.94 2.91
CA TYR A 147 -24.27 3.88 4.36
C TYR A 147 -23.52 5.11 4.92
N GLU A 148 -22.74 5.84 4.10
CA GLU A 148 -22.06 7.08 4.52
C GLU A 148 -22.97 8.31 4.35
N GLY A 149 -23.85 8.29 3.36
CA GLY A 149 -24.67 9.42 2.93
C GLY A 149 -23.96 10.32 1.91
N TYR A 150 -24.76 10.96 1.03
CA TYR A 150 -24.26 11.69 -0.15
C TYR A 150 -23.26 12.81 0.18
N HIS A 151 -23.60 13.70 1.13
CA HIS A 151 -22.75 14.85 1.45
C HIS A 151 -21.41 14.43 2.09
N LEU A 152 -21.42 13.43 2.97
CA LEU A 152 -20.19 12.93 3.61
C LEU A 152 -19.31 12.20 2.60
N TYR A 153 -19.90 11.39 1.73
CA TYR A 153 -19.18 10.67 0.68
C TYR A 153 -18.38 11.62 -0.21
N TRP A 154 -19.00 12.70 -0.71
CA TRP A 154 -18.33 13.67 -1.58
C TRP A 154 -17.36 14.60 -0.86
N LYS A 155 -17.42 14.70 0.48
CA LYS A 155 -16.44 15.43 1.27
C LYS A 155 -15.12 14.66 1.42
N SER A 156 -15.16 13.33 1.36
CA SER A 156 -13.97 12.50 1.55
C SER A 156 -13.06 12.56 0.32
N LEU A 157 -11.79 12.91 0.51
CA LEU A 157 -10.81 12.99 -0.59
C LEU A 157 -10.62 11.62 -1.26
N LEU A 158 -10.64 10.55 -0.45
CA LEU A 158 -10.45 9.18 -0.92
C LEU A 158 -11.55 8.74 -1.89
N ASN A 159 -12.82 9.00 -1.57
CA ASN A 159 -13.92 8.61 -2.46
C ASN A 159 -13.90 9.46 -3.75
N ARG A 160 -13.58 10.76 -3.66
CA ARG A 160 -13.40 11.62 -4.85
C ARG A 160 -12.28 11.11 -5.76
N LEU A 161 -11.14 10.69 -5.20
CA LEU A 161 -10.04 10.09 -5.95
C LEU A 161 -10.45 8.78 -6.62
N LYS A 162 -11.17 7.90 -5.91
CA LYS A 162 -11.71 6.65 -6.50
C LYS A 162 -12.64 6.94 -7.68
N VAL A 163 -13.57 7.89 -7.55
CA VAL A 163 -14.47 8.26 -8.65
C VAL A 163 -13.70 8.86 -9.82
N ALA A 164 -12.72 9.73 -9.57
CA ALA A 164 -11.88 10.30 -10.63
C ALA A 164 -11.10 9.24 -11.40
N LEU A 165 -10.47 8.28 -10.70
CA LEU A 165 -9.76 7.17 -11.32
C LEU A 165 -10.71 6.25 -12.11
N LEU A 166 -11.93 6.04 -11.61
CA LEU A 166 -12.95 5.25 -12.29
C LEU A 166 -13.34 5.90 -13.61
N LEU A 167 -13.57 7.22 -13.62
CA LEU A 167 -13.90 7.96 -14.84
C LEU A 167 -12.76 7.90 -15.88
N ILE A 168 -11.50 8.01 -15.44
CA ILE A 168 -10.35 7.86 -16.34
C ILE A 168 -10.30 6.45 -16.92
N TRP A 169 -10.58 5.42 -16.11
CA TRP A 169 -10.57 4.03 -16.60
C TRP A 169 -11.72 3.74 -17.59
N VAL A 170 -12.92 4.27 -17.35
CA VAL A 170 -14.04 4.22 -18.30
C VAL A 170 -13.64 4.85 -19.64
N ALA A 171 -12.98 6.02 -19.60
CA ALA A 171 -12.51 6.69 -20.81
C ALA A 171 -11.45 5.86 -21.56
N ASP A 172 -10.49 5.25 -20.86
CA ASP A 172 -9.47 4.36 -21.46
C ASP A 172 -10.10 3.14 -22.14
N ILE A 173 -11.08 2.48 -21.49
CA ILE A 173 -11.81 1.36 -22.08
C ILE A 173 -12.61 1.80 -23.32
N LEU A 174 -13.27 2.97 -23.28
CA LEU A 174 -14.01 3.48 -24.44
C LEU A 174 -13.08 3.78 -25.62
N VAL A 175 -11.92 4.39 -25.37
CA VAL A 175 -10.89 4.62 -26.41
C VAL A 175 -10.39 3.29 -26.99
N TYR A 176 -10.14 2.30 -26.14
CA TYR A 176 -9.71 0.96 -26.57
C TYR A 176 -10.80 0.21 -27.38
N ALA A 177 -12.06 0.33 -26.96
CA ALA A 177 -13.21 -0.25 -27.67
C ALA A 177 -13.39 0.38 -29.05
N LEU A 178 -13.24 1.70 -29.15
CA LEU A 178 -13.30 2.43 -30.43
C LEU A 178 -12.15 2.03 -31.35
N TYR A 179 -10.93 1.86 -30.82
CA TYR A 179 -9.78 1.35 -31.57
C TYR A 179 -10.04 -0.05 -32.15
N LEU A 180 -10.67 -0.96 -31.40
CA LEU A 180 -11.03 -2.28 -31.93
C LEU A 180 -12.20 -2.25 -32.93
N SER A 181 -13.20 -1.39 -32.71
CA SER A 181 -14.45 -1.41 -33.48
C SER A 181 -14.41 -0.58 -34.76
N SER A 182 -13.68 0.53 -34.76
CA SER A 182 -13.49 1.39 -35.92
C SER A 182 -12.01 1.42 -36.20
N GLY A 183 -11.58 0.88 -37.34
CA GLY A 183 -10.20 1.01 -37.83
C GLY A 183 -9.80 2.45 -38.20
N GLY A 184 -10.29 3.46 -37.46
CA GLY A 184 -10.04 4.88 -37.67
C GLY A 184 -8.84 5.43 -36.89
N PHE A 185 -8.26 4.64 -35.97
CA PHE A 185 -6.98 4.94 -35.34
C PHE A 185 -5.99 3.83 -35.65
N ASP A 186 -4.98 4.12 -36.47
CA ASP A 186 -3.93 3.15 -36.83
C ASP A 186 -2.96 2.87 -35.67
N TYR A 187 -3.03 3.63 -34.57
CA TYR A 187 -2.12 3.51 -33.44
C TYR A 187 -2.78 3.85 -32.09
N LEU A 188 -2.52 3.03 -31.06
CA LEU A 188 -2.82 3.33 -29.66
C LEU A 188 -1.50 3.69 -28.95
N PRO A 189 -1.23 4.98 -28.66
CA PRO A 189 0.08 5.39 -28.15
C PRO A 189 0.34 4.98 -26.70
N PHE A 190 -0.71 4.89 -25.88
CA PHE A 190 -0.60 4.63 -24.45
C PHE A 190 -1.90 4.07 -23.88
N ARG A 191 -1.79 3.09 -22.98
CA ARG A 191 -2.91 2.52 -22.21
C ARG A 191 -2.65 2.76 -20.73
N ILE A 192 -3.53 3.54 -20.08
CA ILE A 192 -3.35 3.91 -18.68
C ILE A 192 -3.99 2.90 -17.71
N ALA A 193 -4.89 2.04 -18.21
CA ALA A 193 -5.62 1.06 -17.40
C ALA A 193 -4.74 0.19 -16.49
N PRO A 194 -3.60 -0.39 -16.92
CA PRO A 194 -2.73 -1.19 -16.05
C PRO A 194 -2.31 -0.48 -14.75
N TYR A 195 -1.94 0.81 -14.86
CA TYR A 195 -1.49 1.61 -13.72
C TYR A 195 -2.66 1.93 -12.79
N ILE A 196 -3.82 2.28 -13.36
CA ILE A 196 -5.02 2.60 -12.59
C ILE A 196 -5.49 1.38 -11.78
N ARG A 197 -5.42 0.17 -12.33
CA ARG A 197 -5.75 -1.08 -11.61
C ARG A 197 -4.90 -1.28 -10.36
N VAL A 198 -3.58 -1.06 -10.48
CA VAL A 198 -2.65 -1.16 -9.34
C VAL A 198 -2.94 -0.09 -8.29
N VAL A 199 -3.21 1.14 -8.71
CA VAL A 199 -3.58 2.23 -7.79
C VAL A 199 -4.90 1.93 -7.09
N PHE A 200 -5.92 1.44 -7.80
CA PHE A 200 -7.19 1.02 -7.20
C PHE A 200 -7.01 -0.09 -6.17
N PHE A 201 -6.19 -1.10 -6.48
CA PHE A 201 -5.86 -2.16 -5.54
C PHE A 201 -5.28 -1.56 -4.24
N MET A 202 -4.25 -0.71 -4.35
CA MET A 202 -3.62 -0.06 -3.19
C MET A 202 -4.58 0.81 -2.37
N LEU A 203 -5.50 1.54 -3.01
CA LEU A 203 -6.42 2.45 -2.31
C LEU A 203 -7.55 1.74 -1.56
N ASN A 204 -7.90 0.51 -1.96
CA ASN A 204 -8.98 -0.26 -1.34
C ASN A 204 -8.53 -1.06 -0.12
N PHE A 205 -7.32 -1.63 -0.13
CA PHE A 205 -6.77 -2.32 1.03
C PHE A 205 -6.32 -1.33 2.12
N ARG A 206 -6.98 -1.39 3.29
CA ARG A 206 -6.70 -0.51 4.43
C ARG A 206 -5.23 -0.58 4.89
N GLU A 207 -4.66 -1.77 4.94
CA GLU A 207 -3.27 -2.01 5.35
C GLU A 207 -2.25 -1.39 4.39
N LEU A 208 -2.51 -1.48 3.07
CA LEU A 208 -1.66 -0.86 2.06
C LEU A 208 -1.76 0.65 2.11
N ARG A 209 -2.97 1.19 2.27
CA ARG A 209 -3.18 2.63 2.47
C ARG A 209 -2.45 3.12 3.73
N ALA A 210 -2.54 2.39 4.83
CA ALA A 210 -1.83 2.70 6.07
C ALA A 210 -0.32 2.76 5.82
N THR A 211 0.23 1.77 5.11
CA THR A 211 1.65 1.74 4.73
C THR A 211 2.05 2.91 3.82
N ILE A 212 1.23 3.26 2.83
CA ILE A 212 1.47 4.42 1.95
C ILE A 212 1.45 5.73 2.74
N CYS A 213 0.54 5.88 3.70
CA CYS A 213 0.50 7.05 4.57
C CYS A 213 1.76 7.15 5.45
N ILE A 214 2.28 6.02 5.97
CA ILE A 214 3.56 5.99 6.69
C ILE A 214 4.68 6.47 5.77
N LEU A 215 4.80 5.88 4.57
CA LEU A 215 5.83 6.23 3.61
C LEU A 215 5.77 7.72 3.21
N ALA A 216 4.56 8.24 2.95
CA ALA A 216 4.35 9.65 2.63
C ALA A 216 4.72 10.56 3.82
N GLY A 217 4.41 10.16 5.04
CA GLY A 217 4.78 10.89 6.26
C GLY A 217 6.30 10.96 6.51
N MET A 218 7.05 9.96 6.04
CA MET A 218 8.52 9.93 6.13
C MET A 218 9.23 10.61 4.96
N LEU A 219 8.51 10.91 3.87
CA LEU A 219 9.08 11.38 2.61
C LEU A 219 9.93 12.65 2.81
N SER A 220 9.47 13.59 3.65
CA SER A 220 10.22 14.82 3.92
C SER A 220 11.59 14.55 4.55
N THR A 221 11.65 13.68 5.55
CA THR A 221 12.92 13.29 6.21
C THR A 221 13.82 12.54 5.24
N TYR A 222 13.23 11.65 4.43
CA TYR A 222 13.95 10.90 3.40
C TYR A 222 14.59 11.84 2.37
N LEU A 223 13.89 12.88 1.89
CA LEU A 223 14.43 13.85 0.95
C LEU A 223 15.63 14.63 1.53
N ASN A 224 15.61 14.96 2.83
CA ASN A 224 16.73 15.63 3.49
C ASN A 224 17.99 14.73 3.54
N VAL A 225 17.81 13.45 3.89
CA VAL A 225 18.90 12.46 3.90
C VAL A 225 19.41 12.21 2.48
N LEU A 226 18.51 12.08 1.51
CA LEU A 226 18.86 11.92 0.11
C LEU A 226 19.71 13.11 -0.39
N ALA A 227 19.40 14.34 0.01
CA ALA A 227 20.20 15.51 -0.33
C ALA A 227 21.63 15.41 0.22
N LEU A 228 21.81 14.90 1.45
CA LEU A 228 23.14 14.65 2.02
C LEU A 228 23.92 13.58 1.23
N VAL A 229 23.25 12.50 0.83
CA VAL A 229 23.85 11.43 0.01
C VAL A 229 24.25 11.96 -1.37
N LEU A 230 23.38 12.74 -2.01
CA LEU A 230 23.68 13.38 -3.28
C LEU A 230 24.87 14.34 -3.15
N LEU A 231 24.96 15.11 -2.07
CA LEU A 231 26.12 15.96 -1.80
C LEU A 231 27.40 15.13 -1.66
N PHE A 232 27.36 14.04 -0.90
CA PHE A 232 28.50 13.13 -0.75
C PHE A 232 28.92 12.54 -2.10
N LEU A 233 27.98 12.06 -2.91
CA LEU A 233 28.24 11.51 -4.25
C LEU A 233 28.82 12.56 -5.19
N LEU A 234 28.24 13.76 -5.25
CA LEU A 234 28.70 14.84 -6.12
C LEU A 234 30.15 15.25 -5.77
N PHE A 235 30.43 15.42 -4.47
CA PHE A 235 31.75 15.82 -3.98
C PHE A 235 32.81 14.72 -4.20
N SER A 236 32.51 13.49 -3.80
CA SER A 236 33.44 12.36 -3.95
C SER A 236 33.71 12.01 -5.42
N SER A 237 32.70 12.12 -6.28
CA SER A 237 32.86 11.94 -7.73
C SER A 237 33.69 13.04 -8.37
N TRP A 238 33.57 14.28 -7.88
CA TRP A 238 34.38 15.38 -8.37
C TRP A 238 35.85 15.20 -7.97
N LEU A 239 36.08 14.80 -6.72
CA LEU A 239 37.41 14.48 -6.24
C LEU A 239 38.04 13.30 -7.01
N ALA A 240 37.27 12.24 -7.27
CA ALA A 240 37.71 11.11 -8.09
C ALA A 240 38.08 11.57 -9.51
N TYR A 241 37.23 12.39 -10.14
CA TYR A 241 37.46 12.88 -11.49
C TYR A 241 38.77 13.66 -11.60
N VAL A 242 38.98 14.65 -10.73
CA VAL A 242 40.21 15.47 -10.73
C VAL A 242 41.44 14.64 -10.35
N MET A 243 41.32 13.70 -9.41
CA MET A 243 42.45 12.87 -8.97
C MET A 243 42.94 11.90 -10.06
N PHE A 244 42.04 11.44 -10.94
CA PHE A 244 42.33 10.42 -11.94
C PHE A 244 42.36 10.95 -13.38
N GLU A 245 42.18 12.26 -13.60
CA GLU A 245 42.10 12.91 -14.92
C GLU A 245 43.26 12.51 -15.85
N ASP A 246 44.50 12.64 -15.37
CA ASP A 246 45.72 12.35 -16.15
C ASP A 246 46.14 10.87 -16.14
N THR A 247 45.34 9.98 -15.55
CA THR A 247 45.68 8.56 -15.41
C THR A 247 44.99 7.68 -16.46
N GLN A 248 45.43 6.43 -16.61
CA GLN A 248 44.73 5.43 -17.45
C GLN A 248 43.26 5.23 -17.02
N GLN A 249 42.96 5.42 -15.73
CA GLN A 249 41.61 5.38 -15.19
C GLN A 249 40.72 6.51 -15.74
N GLY A 250 41.26 7.73 -15.85
CA GLY A 250 40.61 8.90 -16.46
C GLY A 250 40.24 8.67 -17.92
N LYS A 251 41.08 7.94 -18.66
CA LYS A 251 40.87 7.68 -20.09
C LYS A 251 39.85 6.58 -20.39
N ILE A 252 39.73 5.58 -19.51
CA ILE A 252 38.92 4.38 -19.76
C ILE A 252 37.58 4.42 -19.00
N VAL A 253 37.59 4.88 -17.74
CA VAL A 253 36.45 4.76 -16.83
C VAL A 253 35.89 6.13 -16.43
N PHE A 254 36.75 7.11 -16.14
CA PHE A 254 36.39 8.45 -15.67
C PHE A 254 36.54 9.51 -16.77
N THR A 255 35.96 9.22 -17.94
CA THR A 255 36.08 10.04 -19.16
C THR A 255 35.49 11.44 -19.04
N SER A 256 34.50 11.62 -18.18
CA SER A 256 33.83 12.89 -17.90
C SER A 256 33.34 12.89 -16.46
N TYR A 257 32.97 14.05 -15.93
CA TYR A 257 32.37 14.12 -14.60
C TYR A 257 31.08 13.28 -14.49
N GLY A 258 30.21 13.31 -15.51
CA GLY A 258 28.96 12.55 -15.51
C GLY A 258 29.18 11.03 -15.51
N THR A 259 30.14 10.53 -16.30
CA THR A 259 30.50 9.11 -16.30
C THR A 259 31.16 8.71 -14.99
N THR A 260 32.01 9.56 -14.41
CA THR A 260 32.60 9.35 -13.08
C THR A 260 31.53 9.26 -12.01
N LEU A 261 30.56 10.17 -12.00
CA LEU A 261 29.45 10.18 -11.05
C LEU A 261 28.62 8.90 -11.13
N TYR A 262 28.32 8.43 -12.35
CA TYR A 262 27.62 7.16 -12.54
C TYR A 262 28.44 5.98 -11.98
N GLN A 263 29.73 5.89 -12.30
CA GLN A 263 30.59 4.81 -11.83
C GLN A 263 30.76 4.82 -10.30
N MET A 264 30.87 6.00 -9.70
CA MET A 264 30.94 6.18 -8.25
C MET A 264 29.62 5.86 -7.56
N PHE A 265 28.47 6.18 -8.18
CA PHE A 265 27.16 5.77 -7.70
C PHE A 265 26.97 4.25 -7.72
N VAL A 266 27.39 3.56 -8.79
CA VAL A 266 27.37 2.08 -8.83
C VAL A 266 28.35 1.48 -7.80
N LEU A 267 29.47 2.17 -7.53
CA LEU A 267 30.40 1.77 -6.48
C LEU A 267 29.82 2.00 -5.07
N PHE A 268 28.96 3.01 -4.88
CA PHE A 268 28.25 3.23 -3.62
C PHE A 268 27.34 2.05 -3.27
N THR A 269 26.76 1.37 -4.28
CA THR A 269 26.01 0.12 -4.10
C THR A 269 26.90 -1.13 -4.12
N THR A 270 28.22 -0.97 -4.22
CA THR A 270 29.24 -2.02 -4.30
C THR A 270 29.10 -2.99 -5.48
N SER A 271 28.26 -2.66 -6.47
CA SER A 271 27.91 -3.60 -7.55
C SER A 271 29.03 -3.78 -8.58
N ASN A 272 29.91 -2.80 -8.74
CA ASN A 272 31.06 -2.82 -9.66
C ASN A 272 32.41 -2.94 -8.92
N ASN A 273 32.41 -3.38 -7.65
CA ASN A 273 33.64 -3.66 -6.89
C ASN A 273 34.07 -5.12 -7.13
N PRO A 274 35.32 -5.42 -7.57
CA PRO A 274 36.48 -4.53 -7.69
C PRO A 274 36.67 -3.85 -9.07
N ASP A 275 35.87 -4.23 -10.07
CA ASP A 275 36.10 -3.94 -11.49
C ASP A 275 36.37 -2.45 -11.80
N VAL A 276 35.66 -1.55 -11.12
CA VAL A 276 35.74 -0.11 -11.38
C VAL A 276 37.13 0.47 -11.11
N TRP A 277 37.90 -0.03 -10.13
CA TRP A 277 39.17 0.56 -9.71
C TRP A 277 40.41 -0.26 -10.10
N ILE A 278 40.21 -1.42 -10.77
CA ILE A 278 41.32 -2.25 -11.27
C ILE A 278 42.30 -1.47 -12.17
N PRO A 279 41.87 -0.63 -13.13
CA PRO A 279 42.81 0.09 -13.99
C PRO A 279 43.67 1.10 -13.21
N ALA A 280 43.08 1.81 -12.25
CA ALA A 280 43.81 2.67 -11.31
C ALA A 280 44.81 1.86 -10.47
N TYR A 281 44.39 0.72 -9.91
CA TYR A 281 45.26 -0.13 -9.08
C TYR A 281 46.44 -0.71 -9.86
N LYS A 282 46.22 -1.08 -11.12
CA LYS A 282 47.30 -1.51 -12.04
C LYS A 282 48.31 -0.40 -12.31
N ALA A 283 47.89 0.87 -12.32
CA ALA A 283 48.78 2.01 -12.49
C ALA A 283 49.59 2.32 -11.22
N SER A 284 48.96 2.31 -10.04
CA SER A 284 49.65 2.45 -8.76
C SER A 284 48.84 1.81 -7.63
N ARG A 285 49.51 1.05 -6.76
CA ARG A 285 48.89 0.43 -5.59
C ARG A 285 48.30 1.44 -4.62
N TRP A 286 48.86 2.66 -4.56
CA TRP A 286 48.40 3.71 -3.65
C TRP A 286 47.01 4.24 -3.98
N PHE A 287 46.57 4.14 -5.24
CA PHE A 287 45.24 4.59 -5.65
C PHE A 287 44.10 3.78 -5.04
N VAL A 288 44.37 2.56 -4.54
CA VAL A 288 43.37 1.76 -3.82
C VAL A 288 42.89 2.45 -2.54
N LEU A 289 43.74 3.27 -1.92
CA LEU A 289 43.39 3.96 -0.67
C LEU A 289 42.20 4.90 -0.83
N PHE A 290 42.08 5.55 -1.99
CA PHE A 290 40.92 6.39 -2.30
C PHE A 290 39.63 5.57 -2.30
N PHE A 291 39.62 4.43 -2.99
CA PHE A 291 38.43 3.58 -3.11
C PHE A 291 38.08 2.88 -1.79
N VAL A 292 39.09 2.43 -1.03
CA VAL A 292 38.88 1.85 0.31
C VAL A 292 38.28 2.90 1.25
N LEU A 293 38.80 4.13 1.25
CA LEU A 293 38.26 5.22 2.06
C LEU A 293 36.84 5.59 1.62
N TYR A 294 36.59 5.65 0.30
CA TYR A 294 35.27 5.90 -0.25
C TYR A 294 34.26 4.84 0.15
N ILE A 295 34.61 3.55 0.07
CA ILE A 295 33.74 2.45 0.51
C ILE A 295 33.51 2.54 2.01
N LEU A 296 34.55 2.83 2.80
CA LEU A 296 34.41 2.94 4.25
C LEU A 296 33.44 4.06 4.65
N LEU A 297 33.62 5.25 4.09
CA LEU A 297 32.77 6.40 4.39
C LEU A 297 31.39 6.29 3.73
N GLY A 298 31.32 5.94 2.45
CA GLY A 298 30.07 5.86 1.71
C GLY A 298 29.22 4.66 2.13
N VAL A 299 29.76 3.46 2.03
CA VAL A 299 29.00 2.24 2.29
C VAL A 299 28.78 2.09 3.79
N TYR A 300 29.82 2.05 4.63
CA TYR A 300 29.58 1.75 6.05
C TYR A 300 29.02 2.93 6.83
N PHE A 301 29.55 4.14 6.63
CA PHE A 301 29.10 5.29 7.42
C PHE A 301 27.81 5.91 6.87
N VAL A 302 27.80 6.35 5.60
CA VAL A 302 26.64 7.03 5.01
C VAL A 302 25.43 6.10 4.92
N THR A 303 25.54 4.85 4.43
CA THR A 303 24.35 3.97 4.36
C THR A 303 23.79 3.60 5.73
N SER A 304 24.64 3.40 6.74
CA SER A 304 24.16 3.14 8.12
C SER A 304 23.44 4.35 8.70
N LEU A 305 23.90 5.57 8.39
CA LEU A 305 23.21 6.80 8.77
C LEU A 305 21.85 6.92 8.06
N ILE A 306 21.78 6.62 6.75
CA ILE A 306 20.52 6.59 6.01
C ILE A 306 19.53 5.65 6.70
N LEU A 307 19.96 4.41 6.97
CA LEU A 307 19.12 3.41 7.59
C LEU A 307 18.63 3.86 8.97
N ALA A 308 19.51 4.45 9.79
CA ALA A 308 19.16 4.95 11.11
C ALA A 308 18.08 6.05 11.05
N VAL A 309 18.25 7.04 10.17
CA VAL A 309 17.29 8.15 10.04
C VAL A 309 15.95 7.68 9.48
N VAL A 310 15.97 6.79 8.48
CA VAL A 310 14.75 6.18 7.94
C VAL A 310 14.04 5.36 9.01
N TYR A 311 14.78 4.58 9.80
CA TYR A 311 14.20 3.75 10.85
C TYR A 311 13.55 4.57 11.98
N ASP A 312 14.20 5.65 12.41
CA ASP A 312 13.65 6.57 13.41
C ASP A 312 12.37 7.25 12.90
N SER A 313 12.41 7.78 11.68
CA SER A 313 11.22 8.38 11.07
C SER A 313 10.09 7.37 10.83
N PHE A 314 10.41 6.10 10.54
CA PHE A 314 9.43 5.02 10.41
C PHE A 314 8.76 4.73 11.73
N LYS A 315 9.53 4.61 12.82
CA LYS A 315 8.98 4.39 14.16
C LYS A 315 8.02 5.50 14.57
N ASP A 316 8.37 6.75 14.32
CA ASP A 316 7.52 7.89 14.65
C ASP A 316 6.18 7.84 13.89
N GLN A 317 6.22 7.55 12.59
CA GLN A 317 5.00 7.43 11.79
C GLN A 317 4.16 6.21 12.17
N LEU A 318 4.80 5.09 12.51
CA LEU A 318 4.13 3.89 13.02
C LEU A 318 3.45 4.18 14.37
N ALA A 319 4.14 4.82 15.30
CA ALA A 319 3.59 5.20 16.60
C ALA A 319 2.38 6.13 16.45
N LYS A 320 2.44 7.10 15.53
CA LYS A 320 1.29 7.95 15.19
C LYS A 320 0.11 7.12 14.69
N GLN A 321 0.32 6.17 13.78
CA GLN A 321 -0.76 5.33 13.27
C GLN A 321 -1.37 4.43 14.35
N VAL A 322 -0.55 3.80 15.19
CA VAL A 322 -1.03 2.99 16.31
C VAL A 322 -1.84 3.85 17.27
N SER A 323 -1.38 5.06 17.61
CA SER A 323 -2.13 5.98 18.47
C SER A 323 -3.50 6.37 17.91
N VAL A 324 -3.61 6.59 16.59
CA VAL A 324 -4.89 6.86 15.90
C VAL A 324 -5.80 5.64 15.96
N MET A 325 -5.26 4.44 15.72
CA MET A 325 -6.01 3.19 15.81
C MET A 325 -6.55 2.94 17.23
N ASP A 326 -5.72 3.15 18.26
CA ASP A 326 -6.12 3.03 19.67
C ASP A 326 -7.17 4.08 20.04
N SER A 327 -7.03 5.31 19.57
CA SER A 327 -8.03 6.36 19.81
C SER A 327 -9.38 6.02 19.17
N SER A 328 -9.37 5.44 17.97
CA SER A 328 -10.58 4.97 17.30
C SER A 328 -11.21 3.80 18.04
N ARG A 329 -10.40 2.83 18.52
CA ARG A 329 -10.86 1.70 19.34
C ARG A 329 -11.51 2.19 20.63
N ARG A 330 -10.85 3.10 21.34
CA ARG A 330 -11.35 3.72 22.57
C ARG A 330 -12.69 4.42 22.34
N ARG A 331 -12.84 5.17 21.25
CA ARG A 331 -14.10 5.85 20.91
C ARG A 331 -15.26 4.89 20.66
N ILE A 332 -15.00 3.73 20.03
CA ILE A 332 -16.01 2.68 19.84
C ILE A 332 -16.43 2.09 21.20
N LEU A 333 -15.46 1.79 22.07
CA LEU A 333 -15.71 1.28 23.42
C LEU A 333 -16.47 2.28 24.30
N GLU A 334 -16.13 3.57 24.22
CA GLU A 334 -16.85 4.65 24.91
C GLU A 334 -18.31 4.74 24.44
N LYS A 335 -18.57 4.59 23.14
CA LYS A 335 -19.95 4.51 22.62
C LYS A 335 -20.68 3.26 23.10
N ALA A 336 -20.03 2.10 23.09
CA ALA A 336 -20.60 0.86 23.63
C ALA A 336 -20.95 1.00 25.12
N PHE A 337 -20.08 1.64 25.90
CA PHE A 337 -20.30 1.95 27.31
C PHE A 337 -21.51 2.89 27.50
N ASN A 338 -21.55 4.01 26.78
CA ASN A 338 -22.65 4.99 26.87
C ASN A 338 -24.00 4.41 26.44
N LEU A 339 -24.03 3.39 25.59
CA LEU A 339 -25.27 2.68 25.21
C LEU A 339 -25.82 1.83 26.36
N ILE A 340 -24.96 1.34 27.26
CA ILE A 340 -25.36 0.51 28.40
C ILE A 340 -25.63 1.36 29.65
N ASP A 341 -24.90 2.48 29.81
CA ASP A 341 -25.09 3.42 30.93
C ASP A 341 -26.38 4.23 30.76
N LYS A 342 -27.51 3.58 31.07
CA LYS A 342 -28.85 4.18 31.01
C LYS A 342 -29.01 5.43 31.87
N ASN A 343 -28.20 5.56 32.93
CA ASN A 343 -28.34 6.60 33.95
C ASN A 343 -27.30 7.73 33.79
N ASN A 344 -26.36 7.62 32.84
CA ASN A 344 -25.23 8.55 32.64
C ASN A 344 -24.45 8.80 33.94
N HIS A 345 -24.28 7.77 34.76
CA HIS A 345 -23.55 7.88 36.03
C HIS A 345 -22.03 7.74 35.85
N GLY A 346 -21.57 7.28 34.69
CA GLY A 346 -20.14 7.06 34.40
C GLY A 346 -19.59 5.76 34.96
N PHE A 347 -20.45 4.86 35.45
CA PHE A 347 -20.11 3.50 35.87
C PHE A 347 -21.26 2.52 35.55
N LEU A 348 -20.94 1.23 35.44
CA LEU A 348 -21.92 0.17 35.20
C LEU A 348 -22.21 -0.60 36.49
N ASP A 349 -23.48 -0.84 36.76
CA ASP A 349 -23.93 -1.67 37.87
C ASP A 349 -23.57 -3.15 37.65
N LYS A 350 -23.54 -3.93 38.73
CA LYS A 350 -23.21 -5.36 38.68
C LYS A 350 -24.12 -6.12 37.71
N GLU A 351 -25.43 -5.85 37.73
CA GLU A 351 -26.36 -6.52 36.82
C GLU A 351 -26.09 -6.17 35.34
N GLN A 352 -25.75 -4.90 35.05
CA GLN A 352 -25.44 -4.46 33.69
C GLN A 352 -24.16 -5.13 33.16
N CYS A 353 -23.13 -5.23 34.01
CA CYS A 353 -21.88 -5.94 33.67
C CYS A 353 -22.13 -7.42 33.41
N ILE A 354 -22.92 -8.11 34.25
CA ILE A 354 -23.25 -9.53 34.05
C ILE A 354 -23.95 -9.73 32.70
N GLN A 355 -24.95 -8.89 32.39
CA GLN A 355 -25.66 -8.96 31.11
C GLN A 355 -24.72 -8.72 29.92
N LEU A 356 -23.81 -7.74 30.00
CA LEU A 356 -22.81 -7.53 28.95
C LEU A 356 -21.91 -8.75 28.75
N PHE A 357 -21.39 -9.34 29.82
CA PHE A 357 -20.52 -10.52 29.73
C PHE A 357 -21.25 -11.77 29.21
N GLU A 358 -22.52 -11.94 29.58
CA GLU A 358 -23.36 -13.01 29.04
C GLU A 358 -23.55 -12.85 27.53
N GLU A 359 -23.85 -11.65 27.04
CA GLU A 359 -23.97 -11.38 25.61
C GLU A 359 -22.63 -11.49 24.87
N LEU A 360 -21.53 -11.03 25.48
CA LEU A 360 -20.20 -11.11 24.88
C LEU A 360 -19.73 -12.56 24.74
N ASN A 361 -20.09 -13.45 25.67
CA ASN A 361 -19.80 -14.88 25.57
C ASN A 361 -20.53 -15.59 24.40
N LYS A 362 -21.51 -14.94 23.76
CA LYS A 362 -22.21 -15.50 22.60
C LYS A 362 -21.47 -15.24 21.28
N TYR A 363 -20.48 -14.35 21.26
CA TYR A 363 -19.58 -14.08 20.13
C TYR A 363 -18.25 -14.82 20.32
#